data_AF-A0A8T4TWQ4-F1
#
_entry.id   AF-A0A8T4TWQ4-F1
#
_cell.length_a   1.000
_cell.length_b   1.000
_cell.length_c   1.000
_cell.angle_alpha   90.00
_cell.angle_beta   90.00
_cell.angle_gamma   90.00
#
_symmetry.space_group_name_H-M   'P 1'
#
loop_
_entity.id
_entity.type
_entity.pdbx_description
1 polymer ?
#
loop_
_entity_poly.entity_id
_entity_poly.type
_entity_poly.pdbx_seq_one_letter_code
_entity_poly.pdbx_strand_id
1 'polypeptide(L)'
;MSDIYESYSEIPKPIIENIKKYVVKYKLSDSKIKDVLEKTKKEYEKKQIEPGEAIGIITAESFGEPSTQMVLRTFHFAGVSEMNITVGLPRLIEIFDARKEPSTPIMEVYLQQKYSQSPTKIKEIAERIKGNTLQDLASEFLLNIIESKVEIKLSRTKMQELDINSKQIADILQNALKTVTVTQDRDSLIIQSTIKDSKLSELYKLKEKCKEIHVSGLKGITQVLPMKQGEEFVIYCAGSNLKDALEIEEIDAKRTRTNNIFEIASVLGIEAARQSVINESLKVIGEQGLSIDIRHIMFLADAMTKTGDIKGVTRSGITKEKESVLAKASFETPIQHLVAASLVGEKDPLNSVIENVMLNQPVPLGTGLPGLMAKMKDKEKK
;
A
#
# COMPACT_ATOMS: atom_id res chain seq x y z
N MET A 1 11.13 43.69 11.42
CA MET A 1 10.18 42.83 10.67
C MET A 1 10.20 41.37 11.15
N SER A 2 11.28 40.86 11.76
CA SER A 2 11.36 39.52 12.38
C SER A 2 10.40 39.36 13.58
N ASP A 3 10.35 40.37 14.45
CA ASP A 3 9.75 40.24 15.78
C ASP A 3 8.21 40.22 15.77
N ILE A 4 7.58 40.77 14.73
CA ILE A 4 6.11 40.82 14.61
C ILE A 4 5.54 39.43 14.30
N TYR A 5 6.31 38.53 13.69
CA TYR A 5 5.85 37.20 13.33
C TYR A 5 6.14 36.15 14.40
N GLU A 6 7.16 36.37 15.24
CA GLU A 6 7.47 35.48 16.37
C GLU A 6 6.40 35.51 17.47
N SER A 7 5.70 36.65 17.64
CA SER A 7 4.57 36.76 18.57
C SER A 7 3.31 36.00 18.14
N TYR A 8 3.28 35.40 16.95
CA TYR A 8 2.15 34.62 16.42
C TYR A 8 2.55 33.17 16.08
N SER A 9 3.37 32.55 16.94
CA SER A 9 3.83 31.16 16.82
C SER A 9 2.71 30.11 16.80
N GLU A 10 1.50 30.47 17.21
CA GLU A 10 0.31 29.59 17.21
C GLU A 10 -0.26 29.33 15.81
N ILE A 11 0.10 30.15 14.82
CA ILE A 11 -0.36 29.97 13.43
C ILE A 11 0.62 29.04 12.68
N PRO A 12 0.12 28.04 11.91
CA PRO A 12 0.98 27.19 11.09
C PRO A 12 1.92 28.00 10.17
N LYS A 13 3.19 27.61 10.14
CA LYS A 13 4.24 28.22 9.29
C LYS A 13 3.83 28.42 7.82
N PRO A 14 3.14 27.47 7.15
CA PRO A 14 2.73 27.65 5.75
C PRO A 14 1.78 28.83 5.53
N ILE A 15 0.89 29.10 6.49
CA ILE A 15 -0.05 30.23 6.44
C ILE A 15 0.74 31.55 6.58
N ILE A 16 1.69 31.58 7.51
CA ILE A 16 2.57 32.74 7.72
C ILE A 16 3.41 33.03 6.47
N GLU A 17 3.95 32.01 5.81
CA GLU A 17 4.71 32.17 4.56
C GLU A 17 3.85 32.69 3.42
N ASN A 18 2.60 32.22 3.29
CA ASN A 18 1.67 32.75 2.32
C ASN A 18 1.34 34.21 2.58
N ILE A 19 1.10 34.59 3.85
CA ILE A 19 0.89 35.98 4.24
C ILE A 19 2.11 36.83 3.89
N LYS A 20 3.34 36.37 4.16
CA LYS A 20 4.57 37.07 3.79
C LYS A 20 4.65 37.33 2.28
N LYS A 21 4.30 36.34 1.43
CA LYS A 21 4.24 36.51 -0.03
C LYS A 21 3.25 37.61 -0.43
N TYR A 22 2.06 37.63 0.14
CA TYR A 22 1.06 38.67 -0.15
C TYR A 22 1.44 40.05 0.38
N VAL A 23 2.11 40.12 1.54
CA VAL A 23 2.62 41.37 2.12
C VAL A 23 3.66 42.01 1.20
N VAL A 24 4.59 41.22 0.66
CA VAL A 24 5.59 41.70 -0.31
C VAL A 24 4.92 42.14 -1.62
N LYS A 25 3.93 41.38 -2.10
CA LYS A 25 3.21 41.68 -3.36
C LYS A 25 2.42 42.99 -3.31
N TYR A 26 1.79 43.30 -2.17
CA TYR A 26 0.91 44.47 -2.03
C TYR A 26 1.53 45.64 -1.26
N LYS A 27 2.80 45.55 -0.82
CA LYS A 27 3.52 46.59 -0.05
C LYS A 27 2.67 47.18 1.07
N LEU A 28 2.16 46.33 1.96
CA LEU A 28 1.30 46.74 3.07
C LEU A 28 2.08 47.47 4.17
N SER A 29 1.42 48.41 4.83
CA SER A 29 1.94 49.10 6.02
C SER A 29 1.93 48.17 7.25
N ASP A 30 2.85 48.40 8.19
CA ASP A 30 3.00 47.59 9.42
C ASP A 30 1.71 47.47 10.24
N SER A 31 0.85 48.50 10.23
CA SER A 31 -0.46 48.49 10.89
C SER A 31 -1.45 47.52 10.25
N LYS A 32 -1.49 47.46 8.92
CA LYS A 32 -2.39 46.55 8.17
C LYS A 32 -1.92 45.11 8.27
N ILE A 33 -0.61 44.89 8.36
CA ILE A 33 -0.03 43.55 8.58
C ILE A 33 -0.51 42.99 9.93
N LYS A 34 -0.50 43.80 11.00
CA LYS A 34 -1.01 43.39 12.31
C LYS A 34 -2.50 43.05 12.28
N ASP A 35 -3.34 43.84 11.62
CA ASP A 35 -4.78 43.56 11.49
C ASP A 35 -5.05 42.27 10.72
N VAL A 36 -4.31 42.02 9.63
CA VAL A 36 -4.43 40.76 8.86
C VAL A 36 -4.02 39.56 9.72
N LEU A 37 -2.93 39.66 10.50
CA LEU A 37 -2.50 38.60 11.39
C LEU A 37 -3.52 38.34 12.50
N GLU A 38 -4.10 39.39 13.09
CA GLU A 38 -5.12 39.25 14.14
C GLU A 38 -6.41 38.61 13.60
N LYS A 39 -6.88 39.04 12.42
CA LYS A 39 -8.02 38.39 11.75
C LYS A 39 -7.73 36.94 11.41
N THR A 40 -6.54 36.65 10.90
CA THR A 40 -6.13 35.27 10.61
C THR A 40 -6.13 34.41 11.87
N LYS A 41 -5.61 34.93 12.99
CA LYS A 41 -5.62 34.24 14.27
C LYS A 41 -7.04 33.94 14.74
N LYS A 42 -7.94 34.94 14.72
CA LYS A 42 -9.35 34.76 15.10
C LYS A 42 -10.06 33.73 14.23
N GLU A 43 -9.81 33.74 12.92
CA GLU A 43 -10.37 32.74 12.00
C GLU A 43 -9.80 31.35 12.24
N TYR A 44 -8.52 31.23 12.60
CA TYR A 44 -7.90 29.94 12.92
C TYR A 44 -8.48 29.34 14.21
N GLU A 45 -8.55 30.13 15.29
CA GLU A 45 -9.13 29.71 16.57
C GLU A 45 -10.59 29.28 16.43
N LYS A 46 -11.40 30.02 15.67
CA LYS A 46 -12.80 29.66 15.39
C LYS A 46 -12.97 28.37 14.58
N LYS A 47 -11.97 27.98 13.79
CA LYS A 47 -12.01 26.80 12.92
C LYS A 47 -11.35 25.57 13.52
N GLN A 48 -10.90 25.64 14.78
CA GLN A 48 -10.44 24.46 15.49
C GLN A 48 -11.62 23.52 15.73
N ILE A 49 -11.35 22.22 15.70
CA ILE A 49 -12.36 21.21 15.99
C ILE A 49 -12.76 21.29 17.47
N GLU A 50 -14.05 21.18 17.74
CA GLU A 50 -14.55 21.17 19.11
C GLU A 50 -14.16 19.86 19.81
N PRO A 51 -13.64 19.91 21.05
CA PRO A 51 -13.27 18.70 21.78
C PRO A 51 -14.51 17.85 22.07
N GLY A 52 -14.40 16.54 21.84
CA GLY A 52 -15.49 15.58 22.03
C GLY A 52 -16.25 15.21 20.76
N GLU A 53 -15.87 15.77 19.62
CA GLU A 53 -16.41 15.41 18.30
C GLU A 53 -16.12 13.95 17.95
N ALA A 54 -17.10 13.27 17.35
CA ALA A 54 -17.01 11.85 17.03
C ALA A 54 -16.28 11.59 15.70
N ILE A 55 -15.02 12.02 15.61
CA ILE A 55 -14.23 11.99 14.37
C ILE A 55 -14.13 10.61 13.72
N GLY A 56 -14.15 9.54 14.51
CA GLY A 56 -14.10 8.17 13.99
C GLY A 56 -15.35 7.79 13.20
N ILE A 57 -16.52 8.22 13.68
CA ILE A 57 -17.82 7.97 13.02
C ILE A 57 -17.91 8.83 11.76
N ILE A 58 -17.64 10.13 11.87
CA ILE A 58 -17.67 11.06 10.72
C ILE A 58 -16.71 10.59 9.62
N THR A 59 -15.52 10.13 10.01
CA THR A 59 -14.54 9.59 9.06
C THR A 59 -15.08 8.34 8.36
N ALA A 60 -15.68 7.41 9.10
CA ALA A 60 -16.27 6.20 8.52
C ALA A 60 -17.41 6.53 7.54
N GLU A 61 -18.30 7.46 7.90
CA GLU A 61 -19.37 7.94 7.03
C GLU A 61 -18.82 8.64 5.77
N SER A 62 -17.78 9.46 5.93
CA SER A 62 -17.14 10.18 4.81
C SER A 62 -16.53 9.25 3.76
N PHE A 63 -16.15 8.02 4.14
CA PHE A 63 -15.75 6.99 3.19
C PHE A 63 -16.93 6.15 2.68
N GLY A 64 -17.91 5.87 3.54
CA GLY A 64 -19.08 5.04 3.23
C GLY A 64 -20.04 5.69 2.22
N GLU A 65 -20.31 6.98 2.36
CA GLU A 65 -21.18 7.74 1.44
C GLU A 65 -20.68 7.68 -0.01
N PRO A 66 -19.43 8.09 -0.34
CA PRO A 66 -18.93 8.01 -1.71
C PRO A 66 -18.79 6.58 -2.22
N SER A 67 -18.56 5.59 -1.34
CA SER A 67 -18.42 4.19 -1.77
C SER A 67 -19.65 3.67 -2.54
N THR A 68 -20.85 4.14 -2.18
CA THR A 68 -22.08 3.81 -2.91
C THR A 68 -22.16 4.43 -4.30
N GLN A 69 -21.48 5.57 -4.50
CA GLN A 69 -21.42 6.31 -5.76
C GLN A 69 -20.25 5.88 -6.65
N MET A 70 -19.28 5.14 -6.10
CA MET A 70 -18.12 4.57 -6.81
C MET A 70 -18.50 3.37 -7.71
N VAL A 71 -19.76 3.29 -8.18
CA VAL A 71 -20.23 2.24 -9.08
C VAL A 71 -19.67 2.45 -10.49
N LEU A 72 -18.83 1.50 -10.90
CA LEU A 72 -18.38 1.17 -12.26
C LEU A 72 -18.14 2.38 -13.20
N ARG A 73 -17.18 3.24 -12.88
CA ARG A 73 -16.32 3.81 -13.94
C ARG A 73 -15.17 2.86 -14.22
N THR A 74 -15.47 1.83 -15.00
CA THR A 74 -14.43 1.04 -15.64
C THR A 74 -14.09 1.67 -17.00
N PHE A 75 -12.77 1.84 -17.23
CA PHE A 75 -12.11 2.09 -18.53
C PHE A 75 -12.03 3.55 -18.99
N HIS A 76 -10.85 4.16 -18.87
CA HIS A 76 -9.77 4.10 -19.88
C HIS A 76 -8.61 4.98 -19.40
N PHE A 77 -7.52 4.38 -18.93
CA PHE A 77 -6.24 5.09 -18.95
C PHE A 77 -5.75 5.07 -20.40
N ALA A 78 -5.91 6.18 -21.11
CA ALA A 78 -5.36 6.32 -22.45
C ALA A 78 -3.83 6.19 -22.37
N GLY A 79 -3.32 4.99 -22.69
CA GLY A 79 -1.88 4.70 -22.76
C GLY A 79 -1.36 3.56 -21.86
N VAL A 80 -2.16 3.05 -20.90
CA VAL A 80 -1.73 1.98 -19.96
C VAL A 80 -2.65 0.75 -20.04
N SER A 81 -3.45 0.62 -21.11
CA SER A 81 -4.42 -0.48 -21.32
C SER A 81 -3.83 -1.90 -21.29
N GLU A 82 -2.51 -2.06 -21.31
CA GLU A 82 -1.87 -3.37 -21.23
C GLU A 82 -1.74 -3.92 -19.81
N MET A 83 -1.75 -3.06 -18.77
CA MET A 83 -1.73 -3.53 -17.38
C MET A 83 -3.15 -3.54 -16.83
N ASN A 84 -3.65 -4.73 -16.48
CA ASN A 84 -4.91 -4.88 -15.75
C ASN A 84 -4.73 -4.38 -14.32
N ILE A 85 -4.94 -3.08 -14.09
CA ILE A 85 -4.85 -2.48 -12.75
C ILE A 85 -6.22 -2.54 -12.08
N THR A 86 -6.28 -3.02 -10.84
CA THR A 86 -7.49 -2.88 -10.01
C THR A 86 -7.66 -1.42 -9.62
N VAL A 87 -8.72 -0.78 -10.11
CA VAL A 87 -9.05 0.62 -9.85
C VAL A 87 -10.39 0.73 -9.10
N GLY A 88 -10.58 1.83 -8.38
CA GLY A 88 -11.85 2.20 -7.75
C GLY A 88 -12.05 1.56 -6.38
N LEU A 89 -13.30 1.25 -6.05
CA LEU A 89 -13.67 0.73 -4.72
C LEU A 89 -12.95 -0.57 -4.32
N PRO A 90 -12.77 -1.58 -5.21
CA PRO A 90 -12.06 -2.80 -4.83
C PRO A 90 -10.63 -2.52 -4.34
N ARG A 91 -9.93 -1.58 -4.98
CA ARG A 91 -8.58 -1.18 -4.56
C ARG A 91 -8.59 -0.49 -3.20
N LEU A 92 -9.59 0.35 -2.96
CA LEU A 92 -9.78 1.05 -1.69
C LEU A 92 -10.03 0.06 -0.53
N ILE A 93 -10.83 -0.98 -0.78
CA ILE A 93 -11.04 -2.10 0.15
C ILE A 93 -9.73 -2.86 0.42
N GLU A 94 -8.93 -3.16 -0.61
CA GLU A 94 -7.65 -3.86 -0.41
C GLU A 94 -6.68 -3.10 0.52
N ILE A 95 -6.63 -1.78 0.35
CA ILE A 95 -5.79 -0.89 1.16
C ILE A 95 -6.29 -0.91 2.60
N PHE A 96 -7.60 -0.69 2.82
CA PHE A 96 -8.18 -0.59 4.15
C PHE A 96 -8.22 -1.92 4.90
N ASP A 97 -8.39 -3.03 4.19
CA ASP A 97 -8.30 -4.37 4.77
C ASP A 97 -6.86 -4.78 5.09
N ALA A 98 -5.87 -4.01 4.65
CA ALA A 98 -4.46 -4.33 4.72
C ALA A 98 -4.19 -5.75 4.21
N ARG A 99 -4.54 -6.02 2.95
CA ARG A 99 -4.18 -7.30 2.31
C ARG A 99 -2.66 -7.41 2.17
N LYS A 100 -2.11 -8.56 2.58
CA LYS A 100 -0.67 -8.87 2.47
C LYS A 100 -0.16 -8.78 1.04
N GLU A 101 -0.92 -9.35 0.11
CA GLU A 101 -0.65 -9.28 -1.32
C GLU A 101 -1.86 -8.62 -2.00
N PRO A 102 -1.67 -7.47 -2.66
CA PRO A 102 -2.72 -6.84 -3.44
C PRO A 102 -3.03 -7.68 -4.69
N SER A 103 -4.24 -7.57 -5.25
CA SER A 103 -4.59 -8.39 -6.43
C SER A 103 -3.77 -8.01 -7.67
N THR A 104 -3.39 -6.74 -7.79
CA THR A 104 -2.53 -6.24 -8.88
C THR A 104 -1.41 -5.37 -8.30
N PRO A 105 -0.29 -5.99 -7.88
CA PRO A 105 0.88 -5.26 -7.40
C PRO A 105 1.52 -4.49 -8.55
N ILE A 106 1.93 -3.24 -8.29
CA ILE A 106 2.53 -2.34 -9.26
C ILE A 106 3.71 -1.65 -8.58
N MET A 107 4.78 -1.46 -9.34
CA MET A 107 5.94 -0.68 -8.94
C MET A 107 6.26 0.37 -10.00
N GLU A 108 6.38 1.61 -9.57
CA GLU A 108 6.80 2.76 -10.38
C GLU A 108 8.30 3.00 -10.11
N VAL A 109 9.14 2.56 -11.05
CA VAL A 109 10.60 2.65 -10.94
C VAL A 109 11.08 3.92 -11.63
N TYR A 110 11.71 4.79 -10.84
CA TYR A 110 12.33 6.01 -11.35
C TYR A 110 13.82 5.72 -11.60
N LEU A 111 14.34 6.26 -12.70
CA LEU A 111 15.76 6.13 -13.04
C LEU A 111 16.54 7.36 -12.55
N GLN A 112 17.81 7.18 -12.26
CA GLN A 112 18.68 8.31 -11.98
C GLN A 112 18.79 9.23 -13.20
N GLN A 113 19.00 10.53 -12.95
CA GLN A 113 19.00 11.59 -13.98
C GLN A 113 19.99 11.32 -15.13
N LYS A 114 21.08 10.58 -14.87
CA LYS A 114 22.08 10.16 -15.87
C LYS A 114 21.56 9.18 -16.91
N TYR A 115 20.56 8.37 -16.57
CA TYR A 115 20.04 7.29 -17.41
C TYR A 115 18.63 7.58 -17.95
N SER A 116 17.93 8.55 -17.36
CA SER A 116 16.54 8.91 -17.71
C SER A 116 16.36 9.42 -19.15
N GLN A 117 17.41 9.86 -19.85
CA GLN A 117 17.29 10.42 -21.21
C GLN A 117 17.67 9.45 -22.35
N SER A 118 18.23 8.27 -22.05
CA SER A 118 18.75 7.35 -23.08
C SER A 118 17.77 6.21 -23.36
N PRO A 119 17.01 6.21 -24.48
CA PRO A 119 15.99 5.20 -24.75
C PRO A 119 16.54 3.77 -24.87
N THR A 120 17.80 3.59 -25.30
CA THR A 120 18.46 2.28 -25.38
C THR A 120 18.74 1.71 -23.99
N LYS A 121 19.36 2.50 -23.11
CA LYS A 121 19.66 2.09 -21.73
C LYS A 121 18.40 1.82 -20.92
N ILE A 122 17.31 2.56 -21.16
CA ILE A 122 16.02 2.32 -20.49
C ILE A 122 15.47 0.95 -20.85
N LYS A 123 15.58 0.53 -22.12
CA LYS A 123 15.17 -0.81 -22.54
C LYS A 123 16.03 -1.89 -21.89
N GLU A 124 17.36 -1.70 -21.84
CA GLU A 124 18.27 -2.63 -21.16
C GLU A 124 17.94 -2.78 -19.67
N ILE A 125 17.66 -1.66 -18.98
CA ILE A 125 17.28 -1.67 -17.56
C ILE A 125 15.91 -2.34 -17.38
N ALA A 126 14.94 -2.05 -18.25
CA ALA A 126 13.62 -2.68 -18.21
C ALA A 126 13.71 -4.21 -18.36
N GLU A 127 14.49 -4.70 -19.32
CA GLU A 127 14.70 -6.15 -19.51
C GLU A 127 15.43 -6.79 -18.32
N ARG A 128 16.34 -6.08 -17.66
CA ARG A 128 17.00 -6.56 -16.44
C ARG A 128 16.03 -6.65 -15.25
N ILE A 129 15.10 -5.70 -15.15
CA ILE A 129 14.08 -5.67 -14.08
C ILE A 129 13.03 -6.77 -14.30
N LYS A 130 12.65 -7.03 -15.56
CA LYS A 130 11.65 -8.02 -15.92
C LYS A 130 12.03 -9.41 -15.41
N GLY A 131 11.18 -9.98 -14.57
CA GLY A 131 11.34 -11.36 -14.13
C GLY A 131 10.95 -12.32 -15.25
N ASN A 132 11.89 -13.18 -15.66
CA ASN A 132 11.61 -14.20 -16.66
C ASN A 132 11.53 -15.57 -16.00
N THR A 133 10.39 -16.21 -16.16
CA THR A 133 10.22 -17.61 -15.81
C THR A 133 10.70 -18.49 -16.95
N LEU A 134 10.92 -19.76 -16.65
CA LEU A 134 11.30 -20.74 -17.66
C LEU A 134 10.21 -20.92 -18.72
N GLN A 135 8.95 -20.70 -18.36
CA GLN A 135 7.83 -20.66 -19.30
C GLN A 135 7.97 -19.53 -20.34
N ASP A 136 8.46 -18.36 -19.94
CA ASP A 136 8.62 -17.22 -20.85
C ASP A 136 9.78 -17.41 -21.83
N LEU A 137 10.80 -18.18 -21.42
CA LEU A 137 12.01 -18.45 -22.21
C LEU A 137 11.88 -19.69 -23.10
N ALA A 138 11.04 -20.64 -22.71
CA ALA A 138 10.80 -21.87 -23.45
C ALA A 138 9.82 -21.66 -24.62
N SER A 139 10.18 -22.17 -25.80
CA SER A 139 9.28 -22.27 -26.94
C SER A 139 8.33 -23.46 -26.79
N GLU A 140 8.84 -24.61 -26.32
CA GLU A 140 8.07 -25.84 -26.19
C GLU A 140 8.55 -26.68 -25.00
N PHE A 141 7.59 -27.32 -24.31
CA PHE A 141 7.85 -28.32 -23.26
C PHE A 141 7.38 -29.69 -23.75
N LEU A 142 8.31 -30.46 -24.30
CA LEU A 142 8.06 -31.82 -24.78
C LEU A 142 8.22 -32.82 -23.64
N LEU A 143 7.24 -33.72 -23.53
CA LEU A 143 7.26 -34.83 -22.57
C LEU A 143 7.58 -36.11 -23.31
N ASN A 144 8.74 -36.70 -23.01
CA ASN A 144 9.06 -38.05 -23.47
C ASN A 144 8.66 -39.04 -22.38
N ILE A 145 7.49 -39.65 -22.55
CA ILE A 145 6.88 -40.58 -21.58
C ILE A 145 7.72 -41.87 -21.45
N ILE A 146 8.35 -42.30 -22.55
CA ILE A 146 9.10 -43.56 -22.61
C ILE A 146 10.42 -43.44 -21.84
N GLU A 147 11.12 -42.32 -22.02
CA GLU A 147 12.41 -42.09 -21.37
C GLU A 147 12.30 -41.32 -20.03
N SER A 148 11.08 -40.97 -19.60
CA SER A 148 10.84 -40.10 -18.43
C SER A 148 11.65 -38.79 -18.50
N LYS A 149 11.71 -38.17 -19.69
CA LYS A 149 12.44 -36.92 -19.95
C LYS A 149 11.49 -35.77 -20.21
N VAL A 150 11.80 -34.61 -19.64
CA VAL A 150 11.19 -33.33 -20.02
C VAL A 150 12.22 -32.62 -20.89
N GLU A 151 11.92 -32.43 -22.17
CA GLU A 151 12.75 -31.65 -23.08
C GLU A 151 12.16 -30.25 -23.22
N ILE A 152 12.99 -29.25 -22.93
CA ILE A 152 12.63 -27.84 -22.96
C ILE A 152 13.41 -27.20 -24.09
N LYS A 153 12.72 -26.83 -25.16
CA LYS A 153 13.33 -26.10 -26.26
C LYS A 153 13.29 -24.62 -25.93
N LEU A 154 14.46 -24.00 -25.84
CA LEU A 154 14.55 -22.59 -25.48
C LEU A 154 14.62 -21.69 -26.72
N SER A 155 14.08 -20.49 -26.63
CA SER A 155 14.13 -19.53 -27.73
C SER A 155 15.46 -18.77 -27.79
N ARG A 156 16.17 -18.86 -28.92
CA ARG A 156 17.43 -18.14 -29.16
C ARG A 156 17.28 -16.62 -29.16
N THR A 157 16.16 -16.10 -29.65
CA THR A 157 15.91 -14.65 -29.72
C THR A 157 15.80 -14.05 -28.32
N LYS A 158 15.02 -14.69 -27.43
CA LYS A 158 14.85 -14.26 -26.05
C LYS A 158 16.12 -14.42 -25.21
N MET A 159 16.95 -15.43 -25.50
CA MET A 159 18.26 -15.57 -24.84
C MET A 159 19.25 -14.47 -25.22
N GLN A 160 19.27 -14.03 -26.48
CA GLN A 160 20.16 -12.96 -26.93
C GLN A 160 19.75 -11.58 -26.39
N GLU A 161 18.45 -11.33 -26.21
CA GLU A 161 17.95 -10.08 -25.63
C GLU A 161 18.26 -9.95 -24.13
N LEU A 162 18.41 -11.07 -23.42
CA LEU A 162 18.62 -11.09 -21.98
C LEU A 162 20.07 -11.34 -21.54
N ASP A 163 20.98 -11.56 -22.50
CA ASP A 163 22.39 -11.93 -22.26
C ASP A 163 22.56 -13.12 -21.30
N ILE A 164 21.63 -14.09 -21.35
CA ILE A 164 21.63 -15.27 -20.48
C ILE A 164 22.31 -16.43 -21.19
N ASN A 165 23.27 -17.04 -20.50
CA ASN A 165 23.94 -18.22 -21.02
C ASN A 165 23.18 -19.50 -20.64
N SER A 166 23.03 -20.42 -21.59
CA SER A 166 22.35 -21.72 -21.39
C SER A 166 22.95 -22.56 -20.25
N LYS A 167 24.22 -22.33 -19.91
CA LYS A 167 24.90 -22.92 -18.74
C LYS A 167 24.37 -22.38 -17.40
N GLN A 168 24.11 -21.07 -17.30
CA GLN A 168 23.56 -20.47 -16.07
C GLN A 168 22.15 -20.99 -15.80
N ILE A 169 21.35 -21.20 -16.85
CA ILE A 169 20.01 -21.79 -16.73
C ILE A 169 20.09 -23.23 -16.23
N ALA A 170 21.07 -24.01 -16.72
CA ALA A 170 21.30 -25.37 -16.25
C ALA A 170 21.70 -25.41 -14.76
N ASP A 171 22.57 -24.50 -14.31
CA ASP A 171 22.97 -24.39 -12.90
C ASP A 171 21.79 -23.99 -11.99
N ILE A 172 20.95 -23.05 -12.44
CA ILE A 172 19.74 -22.63 -11.72
C ILE A 172 18.74 -23.79 -11.60
N LEU A 173 18.54 -24.54 -12.69
CA LEU A 173 17.68 -25.72 -12.69
C LEU A 173 18.21 -26.84 -11.79
N GLN A 174 19.53 -27.08 -11.81
CA GLN A 174 20.17 -28.12 -11.00
C GLN A 174 20.13 -27.77 -9.50
N ASN A 175 20.22 -26.50 -9.14
CA ASN A 175 20.06 -26.02 -7.77
C ASN A 175 18.60 -26.07 -7.29
N ALA A 176 17.64 -25.74 -8.17
CA ALA A 176 16.21 -25.76 -7.85
C ALA A 176 15.65 -27.19 -7.76
N LEU A 177 16.16 -28.12 -8.58
CA LEU A 177 15.72 -29.50 -8.67
C LEU A 177 16.86 -30.44 -8.27
N LYS A 178 17.09 -30.58 -6.95
CA LYS A 178 18.12 -31.46 -6.36
C LYS A 178 18.04 -32.95 -6.78
N THR A 179 16.97 -33.37 -7.46
CA THR A 179 16.64 -34.77 -7.78
C THR A 179 16.73 -35.10 -9.27
N VAL A 180 17.30 -34.22 -10.09
CA VAL A 180 17.13 -34.27 -11.56
C VAL A 180 18.45 -33.92 -12.27
N THR A 181 18.86 -34.74 -13.22
CA THR A 181 20.04 -34.47 -14.06
C THR A 181 19.62 -33.64 -15.26
N VAL A 182 20.18 -32.43 -15.38
CA VAL A 182 19.97 -31.54 -16.53
C VAL A 182 21.11 -31.76 -17.51
N THR A 183 20.82 -32.34 -18.66
CA THR A 183 21.76 -32.48 -19.77
C THR A 183 21.45 -31.43 -20.82
N GLN A 184 22.46 -30.65 -21.19
CA GLN A 184 22.34 -29.63 -22.22
C GLN A 184 22.60 -30.26 -23.60
N ASP A 185 21.66 -30.09 -24.52
CA ASP A 185 21.93 -30.17 -25.95
C ASP A 185 21.76 -28.76 -26.56
N ARG A 186 22.42 -28.49 -27.69
CA ARG A 186 22.73 -27.14 -28.22
C ARG A 186 21.65 -26.06 -28.02
N ASP A 187 20.37 -26.40 -28.21
CA ASP A 187 19.20 -25.51 -28.06
C ASP A 187 18.09 -26.04 -27.13
N SER A 188 18.27 -27.23 -26.55
CA SER A 188 17.28 -27.87 -25.69
C SER A 188 17.89 -28.32 -24.37
N LEU A 189 17.22 -27.97 -23.27
CA LEU A 189 17.54 -28.50 -21.95
C LEU A 189 16.74 -29.79 -21.75
N ILE A 190 17.45 -30.90 -21.62
CA ILE A 190 16.84 -32.19 -21.33
C ILE A 190 16.94 -32.41 -19.82
N ILE A 191 15.80 -32.42 -19.16
CA ILE A 191 15.65 -32.65 -17.73
C ILE A 191 15.29 -34.14 -17.55
N GLN A 192 16.20 -34.92 -16.96
CA GLN A 192 16.05 -36.36 -16.69
C GLN A 192 15.81 -36.61 -15.20
N SER A 193 14.63 -37.13 -14.85
CA SER A 193 14.32 -37.57 -13.49
C SER A 193 15.20 -38.77 -13.12
N THR A 194 15.89 -38.71 -11.97
CA THR A 194 16.80 -39.79 -11.52
C THR A 194 16.06 -41.01 -10.96
N ILE A 195 14.73 -40.95 -10.85
CA ILE A 195 13.91 -42.05 -10.32
C ILE A 195 13.48 -42.94 -11.48
N LYS A 196 14.12 -44.11 -11.59
CA LYS A 196 13.59 -45.24 -12.38
C LYS A 196 12.21 -45.57 -11.81
N ASP A 197 11.16 -45.43 -12.63
CA ASP A 197 9.73 -45.65 -12.32
C ASP A 197 8.95 -44.53 -11.60
N SER A 198 9.15 -43.26 -12.00
CA SER A 198 8.22 -42.19 -11.60
C SER A 198 6.89 -42.24 -12.37
N LYS A 199 5.77 -42.32 -11.65
CA LYS A 199 4.39 -42.31 -12.21
C LYS A 199 4.17 -41.07 -13.10
N LEU A 200 3.37 -41.19 -14.17
CA LEU A 200 3.03 -40.07 -15.08
C LEU A 200 2.65 -38.76 -14.34
N SER A 201 1.96 -38.86 -13.21
CA SER A 201 1.59 -37.70 -12.37
C SER A 201 2.80 -36.92 -11.83
N GLU A 202 3.91 -37.59 -11.51
CA GLU A 202 5.12 -36.95 -11.00
C GLU A 202 5.88 -36.22 -12.11
N LEU A 203 5.88 -36.76 -13.34
CA LEU A 203 6.43 -36.08 -14.52
C LEU A 203 5.64 -34.82 -14.88
N TYR A 204 4.31 -34.86 -14.79
CA TYR A 204 3.47 -33.66 -14.96
C TYR A 204 3.75 -32.62 -13.86
N LYS A 205 3.85 -33.04 -12.59
CA LYS A 205 4.21 -32.14 -11.48
C LYS A 205 5.61 -31.55 -11.64
N LEU A 206 6.58 -32.33 -12.14
CA LEU A 206 7.92 -31.84 -12.46
C LEU A 206 7.90 -30.83 -13.60
N LYS A 207 7.12 -31.08 -14.67
CA LYS A 207 6.93 -30.13 -15.77
C LYS A 207 6.32 -28.82 -15.29
N GLU A 208 5.26 -28.87 -14.48
CA GLU A 208 4.64 -27.66 -13.92
C GLU A 208 5.62 -26.89 -13.01
N LYS A 209 6.35 -27.61 -12.14
CA LYS A 209 7.42 -26.99 -11.35
C LYS A 209 8.51 -26.35 -12.22
N CYS A 210 8.90 -26.99 -13.31
CA CYS A 210 9.92 -26.44 -14.21
C CYS A 210 9.47 -25.15 -14.89
N LYS A 211 8.18 -25.01 -15.21
CA LYS A 211 7.62 -23.78 -15.80
C LYS A 211 7.71 -22.60 -14.84
N GLU A 212 7.46 -22.84 -13.55
CA GLU A 212 7.44 -21.82 -12.50
C GLU A 212 8.84 -21.41 -12.01
N ILE A 213 9.91 -22.11 -12.41
CA ILE A 213 11.26 -21.75 -11.99
C ILE A 213 11.65 -20.40 -12.59
N HIS A 214 12.05 -19.49 -11.70
CA HIS A 214 12.59 -18.18 -12.04
C HIS A 214 14.01 -18.30 -12.56
N VAL A 215 14.30 -17.71 -13.72
CA VAL A 215 15.59 -17.84 -14.40
C VAL A 215 16.41 -16.55 -14.31
N SER A 216 15.79 -15.38 -14.48
CA SER A 216 16.49 -14.10 -14.50
C SER A 216 15.60 -12.92 -14.11
N GLY A 217 16.22 -11.82 -13.69
CA GLY A 217 15.53 -10.59 -13.33
C GLY A 217 14.94 -10.61 -11.92
N LEU A 218 14.12 -9.63 -11.58
CA LEU A 218 13.53 -9.53 -10.24
C LEU A 218 12.37 -10.51 -10.09
N LYS A 219 12.36 -11.25 -8.98
CA LYS A 219 11.28 -12.19 -8.67
C LYS A 219 9.96 -11.43 -8.49
N GLY A 220 8.88 -11.96 -9.06
CA GLY A 220 7.53 -11.41 -8.89
C GLY A 220 7.15 -10.29 -9.86
N ILE A 221 8.06 -9.85 -10.74
CA ILE A 221 7.76 -8.87 -11.80
C ILE A 221 7.49 -9.60 -13.11
N THR A 222 6.26 -9.52 -13.61
CA THR A 222 5.83 -10.24 -14.82
C THR A 222 5.99 -9.42 -16.10
N GLN A 223 5.68 -8.12 -16.03
CA GLN A 223 5.72 -7.23 -17.19
C GLN A 223 6.30 -5.88 -16.79
N VAL A 224 7.03 -5.26 -17.72
CA VAL A 224 7.59 -3.91 -17.57
C VAL A 224 7.17 -3.06 -18.77
N LEU A 225 6.79 -1.80 -18.51
CA LEU A 225 6.42 -0.82 -19.54
C LEU A 225 7.14 0.51 -19.24
N PRO A 226 8.14 0.89 -20.06
CA PRO A 226 8.73 2.22 -19.98
C PRO A 226 7.78 3.27 -20.58
N MET A 227 7.37 4.25 -19.79
CA MET A 227 6.50 5.34 -20.21
C MET A 227 7.19 6.69 -20.00
N LYS A 228 7.00 7.62 -20.94
CA LYS A 228 7.50 8.99 -20.80
C LYS A 228 6.50 9.84 -20.03
N GLN A 229 6.90 10.35 -18.86
CA GLN A 229 6.09 11.24 -18.02
C GLN A 229 6.77 12.62 -18.01
N GLY A 230 6.27 13.55 -18.83
CA GLY A 230 6.89 14.87 -19.02
C GLY A 230 8.24 14.76 -19.74
N GLU A 231 9.32 15.16 -19.08
CA GLU A 231 10.69 15.10 -19.62
C GLU A 231 11.47 13.84 -19.22
N GLU A 232 10.97 13.05 -18.27
CA GLU A 232 11.64 11.86 -17.74
C GLU A 232 10.93 10.57 -18.18
N PHE A 233 11.68 9.46 -18.25
CA PHE A 233 11.13 8.13 -18.43
C PHE A 233 10.98 7.41 -17.09
N VAL A 234 9.81 6.82 -16.87
CA VAL A 234 9.45 6.03 -15.69
C VAL A 234 9.11 4.61 -16.15
N ILE A 235 9.61 3.60 -15.45
CA ILE A 235 9.31 2.20 -15.77
C ILE A 235 8.20 1.73 -14.84
N TYR A 236 7.05 1.42 -15.41
CA TYR A 236 5.96 0.76 -14.70
C TYR A 236 6.19 -0.74 -14.74
N CYS A 237 6.10 -1.40 -13.59
CA CYS A 237 6.24 -2.84 -13.45
C CYS A 237 4.92 -3.42 -12.95
N ALA A 238 4.45 -4.50 -13.58
CA ALA A 238 3.41 -5.37 -13.06
C ALA A 238 4.07 -6.41 -12.16
N GLY A 239 3.76 -6.36 -10.87
CA GLY A 239 4.56 -7.00 -9.82
C GLY A 239 5.25 -5.99 -8.92
N SER A 240 5.63 -6.45 -7.73
CA SER A 240 6.40 -5.64 -6.79
C SER A 240 7.51 -6.47 -6.16
N ASN A 241 8.73 -5.92 -6.18
CA ASN A 241 9.88 -6.43 -5.46
C ASN A 241 10.82 -5.25 -5.19
N LEU A 242 10.42 -4.41 -4.23
CA LEU A 242 11.07 -3.17 -3.88
C LEU A 242 12.47 -3.42 -3.30
N LYS A 243 12.66 -4.49 -2.52
CA LYS A 243 13.95 -4.77 -1.89
C LYS A 243 15.04 -4.95 -2.94
N ASP A 244 14.84 -5.89 -3.86
CA ASP A 244 15.82 -6.22 -4.89
C ASP A 244 15.93 -5.10 -5.94
N ALA A 245 14.84 -4.34 -6.18
CA ALA A 245 14.86 -3.19 -7.08
C ALA A 245 15.74 -2.04 -6.56
N LEU A 246 15.77 -1.80 -5.24
CA LEU A 246 16.58 -0.72 -4.65
C LEU A 246 18.08 -1.03 -4.63
N GLU A 247 18.49 -2.29 -4.78
CA GLU A 247 19.90 -2.69 -4.86
C GLU A 247 20.55 -2.36 -6.21
N ILE A 248 19.75 -2.09 -7.24
CA ILE A 248 20.22 -1.77 -8.59
C ILE A 248 20.68 -0.30 -8.65
N GLU A 249 21.96 -0.06 -8.96
CA GLU A 249 22.57 1.28 -8.95
C GLU A 249 21.93 2.26 -9.93
N GLU A 250 21.36 1.79 -11.03
CA GLU A 250 20.73 2.64 -12.05
C GLU A 250 19.36 3.20 -11.61
N ILE A 251 18.74 2.61 -10.59
CA ILE A 251 17.42 2.99 -10.06
C ILE A 251 17.56 4.12 -9.03
N ASP A 252 16.61 5.05 -9.05
CA ASP A 252 16.50 6.11 -8.06
C ASP A 252 15.71 5.62 -6.84
N ALA A 253 16.46 5.28 -5.80
CA ALA A 253 15.92 4.78 -4.53
C ALA A 253 15.03 5.78 -3.79
N LYS A 254 15.14 7.09 -4.06
CA LYS A 254 14.38 8.13 -3.35
C LYS A 254 12.99 8.36 -3.93
N ARG A 255 12.81 8.02 -5.21
CA ARG A 255 11.57 8.30 -5.96
C ARG A 255 10.78 7.06 -6.33
N THR A 256 11.42 5.89 -6.34
CA THR A 256 10.76 4.61 -6.63
C THR A 256 9.64 4.32 -5.63
N ARG A 257 8.47 3.91 -6.14
CA ARG A 257 7.26 3.66 -5.35
C ARG A 257 6.66 2.32 -5.70
N THR A 258 5.96 1.71 -4.75
CA THR A 258 5.11 0.55 -5.00
C THR A 258 3.75 0.77 -4.36
N ASN A 259 2.76 0.01 -4.81
CA ASN A 259 1.43 0.01 -4.26
C ASN A 259 1.23 -1.10 -3.19
N ASN A 260 2.26 -1.92 -2.93
CA ASN A 260 2.25 -2.96 -1.92
C ASN A 260 2.70 -2.40 -0.55
N ILE A 261 1.74 -2.31 0.38
CA ILE A 261 1.93 -1.61 1.67
C ILE A 261 2.82 -2.42 2.64
N PHE A 262 2.69 -3.76 2.65
CA PHE A 262 3.51 -4.61 3.53
C PHE A 262 4.96 -4.64 3.10
N GLU A 263 5.19 -4.67 1.80
CA GLU A 263 6.53 -4.58 1.24
C GLU A 263 7.22 -3.27 1.64
N ILE A 264 6.53 -2.13 1.50
CA ILE A 264 7.03 -0.83 1.94
C ILE A 264 7.34 -0.84 3.44
N ALA A 265 6.46 -1.39 4.28
CA ALA A 265 6.71 -1.48 5.71
C ALA A 265 7.97 -2.28 6.03
N SER A 266 8.20 -3.41 5.33
CA SER A 266 9.37 -4.25 5.56
C SER A 266 10.69 -3.62 5.11
N VAL A 267 10.67 -2.81 4.04
CA VAL A 267 11.89 -2.24 3.44
C VAL A 267 12.19 -0.84 3.96
N LEU A 268 11.17 0.03 3.98
CA LEU A 268 11.30 1.46 4.30
C LEU A 268 10.77 1.82 5.71
N GLY A 269 9.97 0.95 6.33
CA GLY A 269 9.42 1.14 7.67
C GLY A 269 7.97 1.63 7.70
N ILE A 270 7.43 1.72 8.93
CA ILE A 270 6.00 1.95 9.18
C ILE A 270 5.54 3.36 8.77
N GLU A 271 6.35 4.39 8.97
CA GLU A 271 5.98 5.76 8.52
C GLU A 271 5.91 5.88 6.99
N ALA A 272 6.77 5.15 6.28
CA ALA A 272 6.70 5.07 4.82
C ALA A 272 5.41 4.36 4.38
N ALA A 273 5.03 3.29 5.08
CA ALA A 273 3.76 2.59 4.84
C ALA A 273 2.55 3.48 5.13
N ARG A 274 2.56 4.22 6.24
CA ARG A 274 1.52 5.20 6.62
C ARG A 274 1.33 6.24 5.52
N GLN A 275 2.42 6.82 5.03
CA GLN A 275 2.38 7.78 3.93
C GLN A 275 1.92 7.15 2.61
N SER A 276 2.28 5.88 2.37
CA SER A 276 1.82 5.14 1.19
C SER A 276 0.31 4.91 1.21
N VAL A 277 -0.27 4.57 2.36
CA VAL A 277 -1.73 4.44 2.52
C VAL A 277 -2.40 5.77 2.16
N ILE A 278 -1.90 6.89 2.69
CA ILE A 278 -2.47 8.23 2.42
C ILE A 278 -2.41 8.55 0.92
N ASN A 279 -1.25 8.40 0.30
CA ASN A 279 -1.03 8.74 -1.10
C ASN A 279 -1.87 7.87 -2.03
N GLU A 280 -1.93 6.56 -1.76
CA GLU A 280 -2.68 5.61 -2.57
C GLU A 280 -4.20 5.84 -2.43
N SER A 281 -4.71 6.04 -1.21
CA SER A 281 -6.12 6.36 -1.00
C SER A 281 -6.51 7.65 -1.72
N LEU A 282 -5.69 8.71 -1.64
CA LEU A 282 -5.93 9.96 -2.38
C LEU A 282 -5.92 9.73 -3.90
N LYS A 283 -4.99 8.91 -4.41
CA LYS A 283 -4.91 8.57 -5.83
C LYS A 283 -6.20 7.88 -6.29
N VAL A 284 -6.63 6.84 -5.58
CA VAL A 284 -7.84 6.07 -5.91
C VAL A 284 -9.11 6.93 -5.85
N ILE A 285 -9.25 7.78 -4.82
CA ILE A 285 -10.41 8.66 -4.67
C ILE A 285 -10.42 9.75 -5.76
N GLY A 286 -9.25 10.35 -6.04
CA GLY A 286 -9.09 11.40 -7.05
C GLY A 286 -9.34 10.90 -8.47
N GLU A 287 -8.93 9.67 -8.81
CA GLU A 287 -9.22 9.04 -10.11
C GLU A 287 -10.72 8.83 -10.35
N GLN A 288 -11.51 8.68 -9.28
CA GLN A 288 -12.97 8.58 -9.37
C GLN A 288 -13.68 9.93 -9.42
N GLY A 289 -12.94 11.05 -9.36
CA GLY A 289 -13.51 12.40 -9.36
C GLY A 289 -14.26 12.76 -8.07
N LEU A 290 -14.04 11.99 -7.01
CA LEU A 290 -14.59 12.25 -5.68
C LEU A 290 -13.54 12.99 -4.84
N SER A 291 -13.98 13.72 -3.83
CA SER A 291 -13.09 14.44 -2.92
C SER A 291 -13.48 14.14 -1.48
N ILE A 292 -12.58 13.47 -0.76
CA ILE A 292 -12.65 13.30 0.70
C ILE A 292 -11.54 14.17 1.30
N ASP A 293 -11.82 14.84 2.41
CA ASP A 293 -10.80 15.63 3.12
C ASP A 293 -9.65 14.71 3.57
N ILE A 294 -8.41 15.16 3.33
CA ILE A 294 -7.20 14.39 3.66
C ILE A 294 -7.10 14.01 5.14
N ARG A 295 -7.73 14.78 6.05
CA ARG A 295 -7.72 14.51 7.49
C ARG A 295 -8.38 13.18 7.85
N HIS A 296 -9.44 12.80 7.13
CA HIS A 296 -10.11 11.50 7.29
C HIS A 296 -9.19 10.35 6.88
N ILE A 297 -8.44 10.54 5.79
CA ILE A 297 -7.46 9.56 5.31
C ILE A 297 -6.26 9.47 6.27
N MET A 298 -5.77 10.60 6.77
CA MET A 298 -4.70 10.65 7.77
C MET A 298 -5.10 9.93 9.06
N PHE A 299 -6.29 10.23 9.59
CA PHE A 299 -6.81 9.57 10.79
C PHE A 299 -6.86 8.06 10.62
N LEU A 300 -7.31 7.58 9.46
CA LEU A 300 -7.36 6.16 9.17
C LEU A 300 -5.96 5.54 9.05
N ALA A 301 -5.05 6.17 8.32
CA ALA A 301 -3.68 5.70 8.16
C ALA A 301 -2.94 5.63 9.50
N ASP A 302 -3.15 6.61 10.38
CA ASP A 302 -2.60 6.64 11.73
C ASP A 302 -3.20 5.51 12.59
N ALA A 303 -4.51 5.27 12.50
CA ALA A 303 -5.17 4.17 13.20
C ALA A 303 -4.66 2.79 12.74
N MET A 304 -4.39 2.62 11.44
CA MET A 304 -3.84 1.39 10.87
C MET A 304 -2.39 1.12 11.25
N THR A 305 -1.61 2.16 11.58
CA THR A 305 -0.15 2.06 11.84
C THR A 305 0.24 2.28 13.30
N LYS A 306 -0.72 2.60 14.17
CA LYS A 306 -0.51 2.94 15.60
C LYS A 306 0.34 1.94 16.38
N THR A 307 0.23 0.64 16.08
CA THR A 307 0.86 -0.42 16.88
C THR A 307 2.29 -0.78 16.46
N GLY A 308 2.83 -0.15 15.41
CA GLY A 308 4.12 -0.53 14.83
C GLY A 308 4.04 -1.67 13.81
N ASP A 309 2.85 -2.24 13.60
CA ASP A 309 2.51 -3.14 12.50
C ASP A 309 1.31 -2.56 11.74
N ILE A 310 1.21 -2.86 10.43
CA ILE A 310 0.05 -2.48 9.62
C ILE A 310 -1.11 -3.41 9.96
N LYS A 311 -2.21 -2.83 10.45
CA LYS A 311 -3.46 -3.55 10.72
C LYS A 311 -4.59 -2.96 9.91
N GLY A 312 -5.31 -3.83 9.21
CA GLY A 312 -6.50 -3.44 8.46
C GLY A 312 -7.71 -3.15 9.35
N VAL A 313 -8.73 -2.52 8.78
CA VAL A 313 -10.04 -2.25 9.40
C VAL A 313 -10.93 -3.50 9.44
N THR A 314 -10.31 -4.68 9.54
CA THR A 314 -10.99 -5.97 9.57
C THR A 314 -11.15 -6.49 11.00
N ARG A 315 -11.95 -7.53 11.16
CA ARG A 315 -12.14 -8.25 12.43
C ARG A 315 -10.83 -8.71 13.07
N SER A 316 -9.86 -9.12 12.26
CA SER A 316 -8.56 -9.62 12.73
C SER A 316 -7.52 -8.51 12.98
N GLY A 317 -7.78 -7.29 12.50
CA GLY A 317 -6.93 -6.12 12.67
C GLY A 317 -7.40 -5.22 13.81
N ILE A 318 -7.75 -3.97 13.49
CA ILE A 318 -8.06 -2.91 14.46
C ILE A 318 -9.20 -3.31 15.41
N THR A 319 -10.21 -4.05 14.92
CA THR A 319 -11.38 -4.43 15.74
C THR A 319 -11.03 -5.47 16.81
N LYS A 320 -10.01 -6.31 16.59
CA LYS A 320 -9.55 -7.32 17.57
C LYS A 320 -8.94 -6.68 18.81
N GLU A 321 -8.30 -5.53 18.63
CA GLU A 321 -7.57 -4.81 19.67
C GLU A 321 -8.44 -3.92 20.54
N LYS A 322 -9.74 -3.85 20.28
CA LYS A 322 -10.68 -3.19 21.20
C LYS A 322 -10.54 -3.82 22.58
N GLU A 323 -10.56 -3.01 23.64
CA GLU A 323 -10.43 -3.56 25.01
C GLU A 323 -11.73 -4.25 25.44
N SER A 324 -12.89 -3.70 25.07
CA SER A 324 -14.21 -4.21 25.44
C SER A 324 -14.55 -5.54 24.79
N VAL A 325 -15.02 -6.49 25.61
CA VAL A 325 -15.53 -7.80 25.19
C VAL A 325 -16.90 -7.65 24.54
N LEU A 326 -17.75 -6.79 25.10
CA LEU A 326 -19.08 -6.51 24.57
C LEU A 326 -19.00 -5.90 23.16
N ALA A 327 -18.06 -4.96 22.95
CA ALA A 327 -17.83 -4.35 21.65
C ALA A 327 -17.27 -5.33 20.60
N LYS A 328 -16.50 -6.35 21.03
CA LYS A 328 -16.07 -7.44 20.13
C LYS A 328 -17.25 -8.34 19.77
N ALA A 329 -18.01 -8.76 20.79
CA ALA A 329 -19.14 -9.67 20.65
C ALA A 329 -20.26 -9.08 19.79
N SER A 330 -20.48 -7.76 19.84
CA SER A 330 -21.49 -7.06 19.05
C SER A 330 -21.16 -6.98 17.56
N PHE A 331 -19.87 -7.00 17.20
CA PHE A 331 -19.44 -6.82 15.82
C PHE A 331 -19.53 -8.13 15.04
N GLU A 332 -18.98 -9.22 15.59
CA GLU A 332 -19.02 -10.53 14.94
C GLU A 332 -18.69 -11.67 15.93
N THR A 333 -19.27 -12.86 15.75
CA THR A 333 -19.01 -14.08 16.57
C THR A 333 -19.16 -13.92 18.10
N PRO A 334 -20.35 -13.53 18.59
CA PRO A 334 -20.56 -13.23 20.02
C PRO A 334 -20.21 -14.39 20.95
N ILE A 335 -20.62 -15.62 20.61
CA ILE A 335 -20.42 -16.79 21.47
C ILE A 335 -18.94 -17.06 21.73
N GLN A 336 -18.10 -16.99 20.69
CA GLN A 336 -16.66 -17.25 20.82
C GLN A 336 -15.99 -16.22 21.73
N HIS A 337 -16.30 -14.94 21.55
CA HIS A 337 -15.73 -13.88 22.37
C HIS A 337 -16.17 -13.96 23.84
N LEU A 338 -17.46 -14.22 24.10
CA LEU A 338 -17.98 -14.34 25.46
C LEU A 338 -17.44 -15.57 26.20
N VAL A 339 -17.33 -16.71 25.52
CA VAL A 339 -16.76 -17.93 26.12
C VAL A 339 -15.27 -17.73 26.43
N ALA A 340 -14.50 -17.17 25.49
CA ALA A 340 -13.08 -16.92 25.69
C ALA A 340 -12.84 -15.93 26.86
N ALA A 341 -13.59 -14.83 26.91
CA ALA A 341 -13.52 -13.85 27.98
C ALA A 341 -13.89 -14.46 29.35
N SER A 342 -14.93 -15.32 29.38
CA SER A 342 -15.34 -16.02 30.61
C SER A 342 -14.28 -16.98 31.13
N LEU A 343 -13.57 -17.68 30.23
CA LEU A 343 -12.47 -18.60 30.61
C LEU A 343 -11.29 -17.86 31.22
N VAL A 344 -10.99 -16.65 30.76
CA VAL A 344 -9.87 -15.82 31.23
C VAL A 344 -10.27 -14.96 32.43
N GLY A 345 -11.57 -14.74 32.66
CA GLY A 345 -12.07 -13.80 33.66
C GLY A 345 -11.86 -12.33 33.28
N GLU A 346 -11.95 -12.03 31.97
CA GLU A 346 -11.79 -10.67 31.42
C GLU A 346 -12.90 -9.75 31.94
N LYS A 347 -12.54 -8.52 32.32
CA LYS A 347 -13.49 -7.50 32.79
C LYS A 347 -13.63 -6.41 31.74
N ASP A 348 -14.85 -5.95 31.54
CA ASP A 348 -15.14 -4.90 30.57
C ASP A 348 -15.12 -3.50 31.21
N PRO A 349 -14.27 -2.56 30.75
CA PRO A 349 -14.16 -1.22 31.34
C PRO A 349 -15.29 -0.25 30.97
N LEU A 350 -16.16 -0.56 30.00
CA LEU A 350 -17.29 0.31 29.59
C LEU A 350 -16.89 1.69 29.05
N ASN A 351 -15.78 1.80 28.33
CA ASN A 351 -15.26 3.05 27.76
C ASN A 351 -15.64 3.30 26.28
N SER A 352 -16.26 2.33 25.62
CA SER A 352 -16.65 2.33 24.22
C SER A 352 -18.09 2.80 24.04
N VAL A 353 -18.41 3.26 22.84
CA VAL A 353 -19.78 3.68 22.48
C VAL A 353 -20.75 2.51 22.56
N ILE A 354 -20.36 1.35 22.03
CA ILE A 354 -21.29 0.24 21.77
C ILE A 354 -21.84 -0.33 23.09
N GLU A 355 -20.97 -0.56 24.06
CA GLU A 355 -21.34 -1.12 25.35
C GLU A 355 -22.18 -0.17 26.20
N ASN A 356 -21.88 1.14 26.16
CA ASN A 356 -22.70 2.13 26.84
C ASN A 356 -24.10 2.19 26.23
N VAL A 357 -24.23 2.11 24.90
CA VAL A 357 -25.55 2.00 24.25
C VAL A 357 -26.27 0.71 24.65
N MET A 358 -25.58 -0.43 24.69
CA MET A 358 -26.17 -1.71 25.09
C MET A 358 -26.69 -1.70 26.53
N LEU A 359 -25.98 -1.05 27.44
CA LEU A 359 -26.33 -0.95 28.87
C LEU A 359 -27.22 0.25 29.19
N ASN A 360 -27.65 1.01 28.17
CA ASN A 360 -28.45 2.22 28.33
C ASN A 360 -27.79 3.29 29.22
N GLN A 361 -26.47 3.44 29.06
CA GLN A 361 -25.61 4.44 29.71
C GLN A 361 -25.29 5.57 28.73
N PRO A 362 -25.00 6.79 29.23
CA PRO A 362 -24.58 7.89 28.36
C PRO A 362 -23.26 7.54 27.66
N VAL A 363 -23.22 7.74 26.34
CA VAL A 363 -22.03 7.48 25.53
C VAL A 363 -20.91 8.47 25.92
N PRO A 364 -19.66 8.01 26.08
CA PRO A 364 -18.51 8.88 26.40
C PRO A 364 -18.00 9.67 25.17
N LEU A 365 -18.91 10.27 24.40
CA LEU A 365 -18.65 11.13 23.24
C LEU A 365 -19.62 12.31 23.24
N GLY A 366 -19.25 13.41 22.59
CA GLY A 366 -20.08 14.61 22.49
C GLY A 366 -20.49 15.16 23.86
N THR A 367 -21.80 15.32 24.07
CA THR A 367 -22.36 15.87 25.31
C THR A 367 -22.20 14.97 26.54
N GLY A 368 -21.80 13.71 26.37
CA GLY A 368 -21.52 12.80 27.48
C GLY A 368 -20.16 13.00 28.14
N LEU A 369 -19.25 13.78 27.53
CA LEU A 369 -17.92 14.08 28.07
C LEU A 369 -17.90 15.17 29.16
N PRO A 370 -18.53 16.35 28.98
CA PRO A 370 -18.43 17.41 29.97
C PRO A 370 -19.25 17.11 31.24
N GLY A 371 -18.57 17.15 32.39
CA GLY A 371 -19.22 17.18 33.70
C GLY A 371 -19.67 18.60 34.06
N LEU A 372 -20.91 18.75 34.53
CA LEU A 372 -21.42 20.04 35.01
C LEU A 372 -21.17 20.19 36.51
N MET A 373 -20.53 21.28 36.90
CA MET A 373 -20.36 21.67 38.30
C MET A 373 -21.14 22.96 38.56
N ALA A 374 -22.14 22.89 39.45
CA ALA A 374 -22.93 24.05 39.85
C ALA A 374 -22.71 24.35 41.34
N LYS A 375 -22.39 25.61 41.66
CA LYS A 375 -22.32 26.06 43.05
C LYS A 375 -23.73 26.33 43.56
N MET A 376 -24.23 25.45 44.42
CA MET A 376 -25.48 25.69 45.14
C MET A 376 -25.28 26.88 46.09
N LYS A 377 -26.13 27.91 46.00
CA LYS A 377 -26.20 28.94 47.04
C LYS A 377 -26.87 28.31 48.27
N ASP A 378 -26.24 28.45 49.43
CA ASP A 378 -26.87 28.08 50.70
C ASP A 378 -28.23 28.78 50.80
N LYS A 379 -29.28 28.00 51.05
CA LYS A 379 -30.63 28.53 51.26
C LYS A 379 -30.53 29.63 52.31
N GLU A 380 -30.91 30.85 51.95
CA GLU A 380 -31.12 31.93 52.90
C GLU A 380 -32.00 31.39 54.03
N LYS A 381 -31.44 31.29 55.23
CA LYS A 381 -32.19 30.98 56.44
C LYS A 381 -33.22 32.11 56.59
N LYS A 382 -34.49 31.80 56.29
CA LYS A 382 -35.62 32.65 56.62
C LYS A 382 -35.80 32.75 58.12
#